data_AF-A0A3D2I4W4-F1
#
_entry.id   AF-A0A3D2I4W4-F1
#
_cell.length_a   1.000
_cell.length_b   1.000
_cell.length_c   1.000
_cell.angle_alpha   90.00
_cell.angle_beta   90.00
_cell.angle_gamma   90.00
#
_symmetry.space_group_name_H-M   'P 1'
#
loop_
_entity.id
_entity.type
_entity.pdbx_description
1 polymer ?
#
loop_
_entity_poly.entity_id
_entity_poly.type
_entity_poly.pdbx_seq_one_letter_code
_entity_poly.pdbx_strand_id
1 'polypeptide(L)' 'MMEQSFLTYYRSKLKTMPDKGLIKILAKQRLDSCLQIVKEDYDMEYSLYLVKQIGIYAGGGTERLIESLRKLHRD' A
#
# COMPACT_ATOMS: atom_id res chain seq x y z
N MET A 1 11.23 6.77 -3.41
CA MET A 1 10.49 6.09 -4.50
C MET A 1 9.12 5.59 -4.03
N MET A 2 9.01 4.72 -3.02
CA MET A 2 7.71 4.14 -2.61
C MET A 2 6.69 5.16 -2.07
N GLU A 3 7.11 6.09 -1.21
CA GLU A 3 6.22 7.15 -0.69
C GLU A 3 5.63 8.00 -1.82
N GLN A 4 6.45 8.39 -2.81
CA GLN A 4 5.99 9.17 -3.96
C GLN A 4 4.99 8.39 -4.82
N SER A 5 5.21 7.08 -5.01
CA SER A 5 4.25 6.23 -5.74
C SER A 5 2.90 6.15 -5.01
N PHE A 6 2.91 6.01 -3.68
CA PHE A 6 1.69 6.01 -2.88
C PHE A 6 1.00 7.38 -2.93
N LEU A 7 1.75 8.47 -2.79
CA LEU A 7 1.24 9.83 -2.88
C LEU A 7 0.51 10.06 -4.22
N THR A 8 1.17 9.71 -5.34
CA THR A 8 0.59 9.83 -6.68
C THR A 8 -0.66 8.96 -6.83
N TYR A 9 -0.62 7.71 -6.38
CA TYR A 9 -1.76 6.79 -6.45
C TYR A 9 -2.97 7.32 -5.67
N TYR A 10 -2.80 7.63 -4.38
CA TYR A 10 -3.91 8.13 -3.55
C TYR A 10 -4.43 9.48 -4.04
N ARG A 11 -3.56 10.39 -4.47
CA ARG A 11 -3.98 11.66 -5.08
C ARG A 11 -4.85 11.44 -6.32
N SER A 12 -4.50 10.48 -7.18
CA SER A 12 -5.31 10.15 -8.36
C SER A 12 -6.70 9.61 -8.00
N LYS A 13 -6.82 8.88 -6.89
CA LYS A 13 -8.08 8.27 -6.44
C LYS A 13 -8.96 9.22 -5.64
N LEU A 14 -8.38 10.12 -4.87
CA LEU A 14 -9.10 11.06 -4.00
C LEU A 14 -9.40 12.39 -4.68
N LYS A 15 -8.67 12.76 -5.74
CA LYS A 15 -8.72 14.08 -6.40
C LYS A 15 -8.33 15.26 -5.50
N THR A 16 -7.87 14.99 -4.28
CA THR A 16 -7.31 15.94 -3.31
C THR A 16 -5.93 15.46 -2.87
N MET A 17 -5.19 16.31 -2.15
CA MET A 17 -3.91 15.91 -1.57
C MET A 17 -4.18 14.94 -0.39
N PRO A 18 -3.69 13.69 -0.43
CA PRO A 18 -3.83 12.79 0.71
C PRO A 18 -2.94 13.25 1.88
N ASP A 19 -3.32 12.86 3.09
CA ASP A 19 -2.52 13.13 4.29
C ASP A 19 -1.12 12.52 4.16
N LYS A 20 -0.08 13.34 4.32
CA LYS A 20 1.31 12.91 4.13
C LYS A 20 1.76 11.93 5.22
N GLY A 21 1.26 12.06 6.44
CA GLY A 21 1.56 11.15 7.54
C GLY A 21 1.05 9.74 7.25
N LEU A 22 -0.20 9.64 6.80
CA LEU A 22 -0.80 8.38 6.37
C LEU A 22 -0.03 7.75 5.21
N ILE A 23 0.31 8.52 4.18
CA ILE A 23 1.09 8.01 3.03
C ILE A 23 2.45 7.47 3.46
N LYS A 24 3.15 8.17 4.36
CA LYS A 24 4.44 7.72 4.90
C LYS A 24 4.31 6.39 5.65
N ILE A 25 3.27 6.23 6.47
CA ILE A 25 3.01 4.99 7.21
C ILE A 25 2.72 3.83 6.25
N LEU A 26 1.83 4.03 5.28
CA LEU A 26 1.46 2.99 4.31
C LEU A 26 2.64 2.55 3.44
N ALA A 27 3.46 3.50 2.97
CA ALA A 27 4.66 3.21 2.21
C ALA A 27 5.68 2.40 3.03
N LYS A 28 5.85 2.75 4.32
CA LYS A 28 6.70 2.00 5.24
C LYS A 28 6.19 0.57 5.46
N GLN A 29 4.89 0.39 5.71
CA GLN A 29 4.29 -0.95 5.87
C GLN A 29 4.51 -1.83 4.63
N ARG A 30 4.36 -1.26 3.43
CA ARG A 30 4.59 -1.98 2.17
C ARG A 30 6.06 -2.38 2.03
N LEU A 31 6.98 -1.47 2.32
CA LEU A 31 8.42 -1.74 2.27
C LEU A 31 8.81 -2.82 3.27
N ASP A 32 8.38 -2.69 4.53
CA ASP A 32 8.71 -3.63 5.61
C ASP A 32 8.20 -5.04 5.27
N SER A 33 7.01 -5.17 4.66
CA SER A 33 6.48 -6.47 4.21
C SER A 33 7.32 -7.10 3.11
N CYS A 34 7.76 -6.31 2.11
CA CYS A 34 8.65 -6.81 1.06
C CYS A 34 10.03 -7.21 1.60
N LEU A 35 10.55 -6.45 2.57
CA LEU A 35 11.84 -6.76 3.20
C LEU A 35 11.83 -8.07 3.97
N GLN A 36 10.70 -8.44 4.60
CA GLN A 36 10.61 -9.73 5.28
C GLN A 36 10.73 -10.89 4.30
N ILE A 37 10.14 -10.81 3.10
CA ILE A 37 10.27 -11.87 2.10
C ILE A 37 11.73 -12.02 1.63
N VAL A 38 12.44 -10.90 1.43
CA VAL A 38 13.83 -10.91 0.93
C VAL A 38 14.84 -11.40 1.98
N LYS A 39 14.50 -11.31 3.27
CA LYS A 39 15.39 -11.75 4.36
C LYS A 39 15.40 -13.25 4.57
N GLU A 40 14.37 -13.94 4.10
CA GLU A 40 14.20 -15.37 4.26
C GLU A 40 14.83 -16.12 3.09
N ASP A 41 15.32 -17.34 3.35
CA ASP A 41 15.90 -18.21 2.32
C ASP A 41 14.80 -19.03 1.61
N TYR A 42 13.79 -18.32 1.10
CA TYR A 42 12.73 -18.93 0.32
C TYR A 42 13.18 -19.15 -1.12
N ASP A 43 12.71 -20.25 -1.71
CA ASP A 43 12.82 -20.41 -3.16
C ASP A 43 12.02 -19.30 -3.89
N MET A 44 12.30 -19.17 -5.19
CA MET A 44 11.69 -18.13 -6.02
C MET A 44 10.17 -18.31 -6.16
N GLU A 45 9.70 -19.55 -6.23
CA GLU A 45 8.27 -19.85 -6.41
C GLU A 45 7.47 -19.43 -5.19
N TYR A 46 7.97 -19.78 -4.00
CA TYR A 46 7.36 -19.42 -2.73
C TYR A 46 7.47 -17.91 -2.45
N SER A 47 8.60 -17.28 -2.79
CA SER A 47 8.74 -15.82 -2.73
C SER A 47 7.68 -15.11 -3.59
N LEU A 48 7.46 -15.58 -4.83
CA LEU A 48 6.45 -15.03 -5.72
C LEU A 48 5.03 -15.25 -5.17
N TYR A 49 4.75 -16.44 -4.62
CA TYR A 49 3.50 -16.73 -3.95
C TYR A 49 3.22 -15.74 -2.82
N LEU A 50 4.19 -15.50 -1.92
CA LEU A 50 4.04 -14.56 -0.81
C LEU A 50 3.81 -13.13 -1.30
N VAL A 51 4.60 -12.65 -2.27
CA VAL A 51 4.43 -11.32 -2.88
C VAL A 51 3.00 -11.14 -3.43
N LYS A 52 2.45 -12.18 -4.06
CA LYS A 52 1.07 -12.18 -4.59
C LYS A 52 0.04 -12.13 -3.47
N GLN A 53 0.16 -12.95 -2.43
CA GLN A 53 -0.81 -12.97 -1.31
C GLN A 53 -0.84 -11.63 -0.56
N ILE A 54 0.31 -11.05 -0.25
CA ILE A 54 0.36 -9.73 0.41
C ILE A 54 -0.20 -8.62 -0.49
N GLY A 55 -0.05 -8.75 -1.82
CA GLY A 55 -0.63 -7.83 -2.78
C GLY A 55 -2.16 -7.89 -2.79
N ILE A 56 -2.74 -9.09 -2.79
CA ILE A 56 -4.19 -9.32 -2.71
C ILE A 56 -4.75 -8.73 -1.41
N TYR A 57 -4.12 -9.05 -0.27
CA TYR A 57 -4.53 -8.51 1.03
C TYR A 57 -4.49 -6.97 1.06
N ALA A 58 -3.37 -6.38 0.60
CA ALA A 58 -3.22 -4.93 0.55
C ALA A 58 -4.22 -4.26 -0.38
N GLY A 59 -4.60 -4.91 -1.50
CA GLY A 59 -5.61 -4.41 -2.44
C GLY A 59 -6.96 -4.18 -1.77
N GLY A 60 -7.49 -5.18 -1.07
CA GLY A 60 -8.78 -5.07 -0.38
C GLY A 60 -8.79 -3.99 0.71
N GLY A 61 -7.70 -3.88 1.49
CA GLY A 61 -7.55 -2.81 2.48
C GLY A 61 -7.48 -1.42 1.85
N THR A 62 -6.77 -1.29 0.73
CA THR A 62 -6.61 -0.04 -0.03
C THR A 62 -7.94 0.47 -0.57
N GLU A 63 -8.77 -0.41 -1.14
CA GLU A 63 -10.08 -0.03 -1.68
C GLU A 63 -11.01 0.51 -0.59
N ARG A 64 -11.10 -0.18 0.55
CA ARG A 64 -11.90 0.27 1.70
C ARG A 64 -11.39 1.59 2.29
N LEU A 65 -10.07 1.77 2.36
CA LEU A 65 -9.48 3.00 2.85
C LEU A 65 -9.81 4.19 1.93
N ILE A 66 -9.69 4.02 0.62
CA ILE A 66 -10.07 5.07 -0.35
C ILE A 66 -11.55 5.44 -0.20
N GLU A 67 -12.43 4.46 -0.02
CA GLU A 67 -13.86 4.72 0.19
C GLU A 67 -14.08 5.54 1.48
N SER A 68 -13.45 5.14 2.58
CA SER A 68 -13.52 5.86 3.86
C SER A 68 -13.04 7.31 3.74
N LEU A 69 -11.87 7.53 3.12
CA LEU A 69 -11.31 8.87 2.91
C LEU A 69 -12.18 9.74 1.99
N ARG A 70 -12.85 9.14 0.99
CA ARG A 70 -13.81 9.87 0.15
C ARG A 70 -15.06 10.30 0.92
N LYS A 71 -15.53 9.49 1.87
CA LYS A 71 -16.68 9.84 2.73
C LYS A 71 -16.31 10.96 3.70
N LEU A 72 -15.11 10.92 4.27
CA LEU A 72 -14.63 11.96 5.20
C LEU A 72 -14.53 13.35 4.54
N HIS A 73 -14.23 13.42 3.24
CA HIS A 73 -14.09 14.68 2.50
C HIS A 73 -15.36 15.11 1.74
N ARG A 74 -16.52 14.49 2.01
CA ARG A 74 -17.79 14.85 1.36
C ARG A 74 -18.60 15.91 2.10
N ASP A 75 -18.10 16.40 3.23
CA ASP A 75 -18.70 17.50 3.99
C ASP A 75 -18.13 18.85 3.55
#